data_AF-A0A256ZI01-F1
#
_entry.id   AF-A0A256ZI01-F1
#
_cell.length_a   1.000
_cell.length_b   1.000
_cell.length_c   1.000
_cell.angle_alpha   90.00
_cell.angle_beta   90.00
_cell.angle_gamma   90.00
#
_symmetry.space_group_name_H-M   'P 1'
#
loop_
_entity.id
_entity.type
_entity.pdbx_description
1 polymer ?
#
loop_
_entity_poly.entity_id
_entity_poly.type
_entity_poly.pdbx_seq_one_letter_code
_entity_poly.pdbx_strand_id
1 'polypeptide(L)'
;MRGLDIEESYRKLLQWLINALRKIGLNAKYKPPNDIIVNGKKVSGNAQSRKYGAVLQHGTILLRTYKDTMARVLKVSKEKIERVTGIEEELRRGIDRKRIIKLLVESFEKTYNVKLIKGEFTNYERKLINELRKKYSNPKWIYKR
;
A
#
# COMPACT_ATOMS: atom_id res chain seq x y z
N MET A 1 6.02 -4.49 17.89
CA MET A 1 5.00 -5.26 17.15
C MET A 1 4.26 -6.19 18.09
N ARG A 2 4.95 -7.02 18.91
CA ARG A 2 4.32 -7.65 20.07
C ARG A 2 3.78 -6.57 21.02
N GLY A 3 2.59 -6.80 21.57
CA GLY A 3 1.92 -5.87 22.49
C GLY A 3 1.23 -4.67 21.85
N LEU A 4 1.41 -4.41 20.54
CA LEU A 4 0.68 -3.33 19.85
C LEU A 4 -0.68 -3.80 19.40
N ASP A 5 -1.69 -2.95 19.59
CA ASP A 5 -2.99 -3.14 18.98
C ASP A 5 -2.93 -3.00 17.44
N ILE A 6 -4.08 -3.14 16.77
CA ILE A 6 -4.14 -3.09 15.30
C ILE A 6 -3.84 -1.68 14.79
N GLU A 7 -4.38 -0.64 15.43
CA GLU A 7 -4.21 0.74 14.97
C GLU A 7 -2.79 1.24 15.22
N GLU A 8 -2.22 0.98 16.40
CA GLU A 8 -0.84 1.29 16.75
C GLU A 8 0.14 0.63 15.78
N SER A 9 -0.14 -0.61 15.40
CA SER A 9 0.62 -1.33 14.38
C SER A 9 0.55 -0.62 13.03
N TYR A 10 -0.64 -0.21 12.56
CA TYR A 10 -0.73 0.58 11.32
C TYR A 10 0.03 1.90 11.42
N ARG A 11 -0.11 2.64 12.52
CA ARG A 11 0.61 3.92 12.74
C ARG A 11 2.12 3.72 12.60
N LYS A 12 2.66 2.65 13.21
CA LYS A 12 4.09 2.33 13.14
C LYS A 12 4.50 1.81 11.75
N LEU A 13 3.72 0.92 11.15
CA LEU A 13 4.05 0.23 9.89
C LEU A 13 3.82 1.08 8.64
N LEU A 14 3.04 2.15 8.73
CA LEU A 14 2.76 3.06 7.60
C LEU A 14 3.61 4.34 7.64
N GLN A 15 4.38 4.54 8.71
CA GLN A 15 5.19 5.75 8.90
C GLN A 15 6.20 5.96 7.77
N TRP A 16 6.77 4.90 7.22
CA TRP A 16 7.75 5.00 6.13
C TRP A 16 7.15 5.60 4.86
N LEU A 17 5.89 5.27 4.56
CA LEU A 17 5.18 5.79 3.40
C LEU A 17 4.77 7.25 3.62
N ILE A 18 4.30 7.59 4.83
CA ILE A 18 4.01 8.99 5.21
C ILE A 18 5.26 9.86 5.05
N ASN A 19 6.41 9.38 5.55
CA ASN A 19 7.69 10.08 5.42
C ASN A 19 8.12 10.25 3.96
N ALA A 20 7.91 9.24 3.12
CA ALA A 20 8.23 9.28 1.70
C ALA A 20 7.39 10.36 0.98
N LEU A 21 6.08 10.39 1.21
CA LEU A 21 5.19 11.37 0.58
C LEU A 21 5.48 12.79 1.05
N ARG A 22 5.82 13.00 2.32
CA ARG A 22 6.23 14.31 2.83
C ARG A 22 7.49 14.86 2.18
N LYS A 23 8.47 13.99 1.87
CA LYS A 23 9.70 14.39 1.18
C LYS A 23 9.48 14.96 -0.23
N ILE A 24 8.36 14.61 -0.88
CA ILE A 24 7.99 15.15 -2.19
C ILE A 24 6.98 16.30 -2.09
N GLY A 25 6.76 16.84 -0.89
CA GLY A 25 5.90 18.01 -0.66
C GLY A 25 4.43 17.69 -0.40
N LEU A 26 4.06 16.42 -0.20
CA LEU A 26 2.68 16.04 0.08
C LEU A 26 2.41 15.99 1.58
N ASN A 27 1.34 16.64 2.03
CA ASN A 27 0.89 16.63 3.43
C ASN A 27 0.21 15.30 3.79
N ALA A 28 1.00 14.23 3.81
CA ALA A 28 0.52 12.87 4.07
C ALA A 28 0.27 12.64 5.56
N LYS A 29 -0.83 11.97 5.87
CA LYS A 29 -1.23 11.57 7.23
C LYS A 29 -1.88 10.19 7.22
N TYR A 30 -1.68 9.44 8.30
CA TYR A 30 -2.47 8.24 8.56
C TYR A 30 -3.91 8.63 8.90
N LYS A 31 -4.86 7.91 8.33
CA LYS A 31 -6.28 7.98 8.66
C LYS A 31 -6.76 6.56 9.02
N PRO A 32 -7.19 6.32 10.27
CA PRO A 32 -7.79 5.05 10.64
C PRO A 32 -8.97 4.69 9.71
N PRO A 33 -9.21 3.40 9.45
CA PRO A 33 -8.53 2.26 10.07
C PRO A 33 -7.22 1.83 9.37
N ASN A 34 -6.96 2.25 8.13
CA ASN A 34 -5.88 1.67 7.31
C ASN A 34 -5.45 2.53 6.12
N ASP A 35 -5.81 3.81 6.09
CA ASP A 35 -5.59 4.68 4.94
C ASP A 35 -4.45 5.67 5.17
N ILE A 36 -3.82 6.08 4.07
CA ILE A 36 -3.00 7.30 4.05
C ILE A 36 -3.71 8.29 3.14
N ILE A 37 -3.84 9.50 3.67
CA ILE A 37 -4.50 10.61 3.00
C ILE A 37 -3.49 11.72 2.72
N VAL A 38 -3.74 12.47 1.65
CA VAL A 38 -3.08 13.74 1.31
C VAL A 38 -4.20 14.75 1.12
N ASN A 39 -4.12 15.90 1.79
CA ASN A 39 -5.12 16.97 1.69
C ASN A 39 -6.57 16.47 1.89
N GLY A 40 -6.77 15.52 2.81
CA GLY A 40 -8.10 14.95 3.11
C GLY A 40 -8.57 13.82 2.18
N LYS A 41 -7.86 13.56 1.07
CA LYS A 41 -8.20 12.53 0.08
C LYS A 41 -7.27 11.31 0.21
N LYS A 42 -7.82 10.12 0.06
CA LYS A 42 -7.09 8.84 0.15
C LYS A 42 -6.15 8.68 -1.04
N VAL A 43 -4.87 8.42 -0.76
CA VAL A 43 -3.84 8.11 -1.76
C VAL A 43 -3.32 6.67 -1.64
N SER A 44 -3.59 6.01 -0.50
CA SER A 44 -3.18 4.63 -0.25
C SER A 44 -4.18 3.95 0.68
N GLY A 45 -4.53 2.71 0.35
CA GLY A 45 -5.26 1.80 1.23
C GLY A 45 -4.37 0.63 1.61
N ASN A 46 -4.42 0.22 2.87
CA ASN A 46 -3.53 -0.80 3.42
C ASN A 46 -4.31 -1.95 4.04
N ALA A 47 -3.69 -3.11 4.17
CA ALA A 47 -4.24 -4.27 4.83
C ALA A 47 -3.14 -5.02 5.58
N GLN A 48 -3.55 -5.66 6.67
CA GLN A 48 -2.66 -6.39 7.55
C GLN A 48 -3.23 -7.77 7.86
N SER A 49 -2.38 -8.79 7.88
CA SER A 49 -2.69 -10.11 8.42
C SER A 49 -1.67 -10.49 9.49
N ARG A 50 -2.13 -11.12 10.59
CA ARG A 50 -1.26 -11.61 11.67
C ARG A 50 -1.44 -13.11 11.81
N LYS A 51 -0.43 -13.89 11.43
CA LYS A 51 -0.47 -15.36 11.46
C LYS A 51 0.94 -15.90 11.72
N TYR A 52 1.03 -17.03 12.40
CA TYR A 52 2.29 -17.76 12.62
C TYR A 52 3.41 -16.89 13.22
N GLY A 53 3.07 -15.99 14.16
CA GLY A 53 4.03 -15.07 14.78
C GLY A 53 4.53 -13.94 13.87
N ALA A 54 4.04 -13.84 12.62
CA ALA A 54 4.41 -12.84 11.64
C ALA A 54 3.27 -11.86 11.34
N VAL A 55 3.66 -10.68 10.86
CA VAL A 55 2.73 -9.67 10.34
C VAL A 55 3.02 -9.42 8.88
N LEU A 56 2.03 -9.70 8.03
CA LEU A 56 2.03 -9.30 6.63
C LEU A 56 1.32 -7.94 6.52
N GLN A 57 2.09 -6.89 6.28
CA GLN A 57 1.58 -5.56 5.96
C GLN A 57 1.75 -5.31 4.46
N HIS A 58 0.66 -4.97 3.77
CA HIS A 58 0.71 -4.58 2.37
C HIS A 58 -0.30 -3.48 2.07
N GLY A 59 -0.17 -2.85 0.92
CA GLY A 59 -1.08 -1.78 0.52
C GLY A 59 -0.87 -1.35 -0.92
N THR A 60 -1.59 -0.31 -1.30
CA THR A 60 -1.50 0.32 -2.61
C THR A 60 -0.99 1.75 -2.47
N ILE A 61 -0.42 2.28 -3.55
CA ILE A 61 -0.14 3.71 -3.70
C ILE A 61 -0.74 4.11 -5.04
N LEU A 62 -1.67 5.06 -5.02
CA LEU A 62 -2.30 5.57 -6.22
C LEU A 62 -1.40 6.62 -6.84
N LEU A 63 -0.83 6.31 -8.01
CA LEU A 63 -0.09 7.31 -8.79
C LEU A 63 -1.04 8.25 -9.51
N ARG A 64 -2.08 7.66 -10.12
CA ARG A 64 -3.18 8.33 -10.82
C ARG A 64 -4.51 7.65 -10.49
N THR A 65 -5.58 8.40 -10.60
CA THR A 65 -6.96 7.93 -10.45
C THR A 65 -7.70 7.98 -11.77
N TYR A 66 -8.49 6.93 -12.04
CA TYR A 66 -9.39 6.85 -13.19
C TYR A 66 -10.81 6.74 -12.66
N LYS A 67 -11.36 7.87 -12.19
CA LYS A 67 -12.61 7.91 -11.41
C LYS A 67 -13.79 7.29 -12.16
N ASP A 68 -13.91 7.52 -13.47
CA ASP A 68 -14.97 6.92 -14.29
C ASP A 68 -14.87 5.39 -14.32
N THR A 69 -13.66 4.86 -14.50
CA THR A 69 -13.42 3.42 -14.45
C THR A 69 -13.74 2.86 -13.08
N MET A 70 -13.29 3.53 -12.00
CA MET A 70 -13.61 3.16 -10.64
C MET A 70 -15.12 3.11 -10.39
N ALA A 71 -15.87 4.10 -10.88
CA ALA A 71 -17.33 4.16 -10.74
C ALA A 71 -18.05 3.03 -11.47
N ARG A 72 -17.51 2.58 -12.61
CA ARG A 72 -18.08 1.45 -13.36
C ARG A 72 -17.80 0.08 -12.71
N VAL A 73 -16.62 -0.11 -12.12
CA VAL A 73 -16.18 -1.45 -11.67
C VAL A 73 -16.33 -1.68 -10.16
N LEU A 74 -16.44 -0.63 -9.36
CA LEU A 74 -16.57 -0.73 -7.90
C LEU A 74 -18.01 -0.44 -7.47
N LYS A 75 -18.55 -1.31 -6.61
CA LYS A 75 -19.84 -1.09 -5.95
C LYS A 75 -19.66 -0.18 -4.72
N VAL A 76 -19.44 1.11 -4.95
CA VAL A 76 -19.23 2.13 -3.91
C VAL A 76 -19.97 3.43 -4.24
N SER A 77 -20.20 4.29 -3.23
CA SER A 77 -20.83 5.59 -3.44
C SER A 77 -19.91 6.52 -4.26
N LYS A 78 -20.52 7.44 -5.02
CA LYS A 78 -19.79 8.49 -5.76
C LYS A 78 -18.91 9.32 -4.84
N GLU A 79 -19.42 9.68 -3.67
CA GLU A 79 -18.66 10.42 -2.63
C GLU A 79 -17.37 9.69 -2.23
N LYS A 80 -17.39 8.34 -2.14
CA LYS A 80 -16.20 7.56 -1.80
C LYS A 80 -15.15 7.61 -2.90
N ILE A 81 -15.57 7.67 -4.16
CA ILE A 81 -14.66 7.81 -5.32
C ILE A 81 -14.06 9.22 -5.35
N GLU A 82 -14.86 10.25 -5.09
CA GLU A 82 -14.37 11.63 -5.03
C GLU A 82 -13.34 11.89 -3.94
N ARG A 83 -13.40 11.08 -2.86
CA ARG A 83 -12.45 11.10 -1.74
C ARG A 83 -11.14 10.35 -2.02
N VAL A 84 -10.90 9.89 -3.25
CA VAL A 84 -9.65 9.25 -3.66
C VAL A 84 -8.87 10.18 -4.59
N THR A 85 -7.54 10.19 -4.44
CA THR A 85 -6.61 10.99 -5.24
C THR A 85 -5.35 10.19 -5.54
N GLY A 86 -4.63 10.59 -6.59
CA GLY A 86 -3.31 10.05 -6.90
C GLY A 86 -2.20 11.05 -6.54
N ILE A 87 -0.98 10.52 -6.42
CA ILE A 87 0.21 11.34 -6.13
C ILE A 87 0.43 12.41 -7.20
N GLU A 88 0.20 12.08 -8.48
CA GLU A 88 0.45 13.02 -9.57
C GLU A 88 -0.56 14.17 -9.60
N GLU A 89 -1.83 13.90 -9.27
CA GLU A 89 -2.87 14.91 -9.12
C GLU A 89 -2.55 15.87 -7.97
N GLU A 90 -2.13 15.36 -6.82
CA GLU A 90 -1.76 16.18 -5.67
C GLU A 90 -0.47 16.98 -5.91
N LEU A 91 0.48 16.44 -6.69
CA LEU A 91 1.69 17.15 -7.10
C LEU A 91 1.48 18.12 -8.27
N ARG A 92 0.35 18.00 -8.99
CA ARG A 92 0.07 18.69 -10.26
C ARG A 92 1.14 18.47 -11.33
N ARG A 93 1.79 17.30 -11.31
CA ARG A 93 2.81 16.91 -12.29
C ARG A 93 3.00 15.39 -12.31
N GLY A 94 3.47 14.89 -13.43
CA GLY A 94 3.92 13.51 -13.54
C GLY A 94 5.10 13.21 -12.62
N ILE A 95 5.23 11.94 -12.23
CA ILE A 95 6.40 11.48 -11.49
C ILE A 95 6.90 10.14 -12.04
N ASP A 96 8.21 10.06 -12.26
CA ASP A 96 8.82 8.83 -12.71
C ASP A 96 8.65 7.72 -11.65
N ARG A 97 8.18 6.56 -12.10
CA ARG A 97 7.94 5.40 -11.24
C ARG A 97 9.22 4.90 -10.60
N LYS A 98 10.37 4.92 -11.30
CA LYS A 98 11.64 4.48 -10.72
C LYS A 98 12.06 5.42 -9.59
N ARG A 99 11.89 6.73 -9.76
CA ARG A 99 12.11 7.73 -8.72
C ARG A 99 11.23 7.50 -7.49
N ILE A 100 9.94 7.20 -7.67
CA ILE A 100 9.06 6.84 -6.55
C ILE A 100 9.58 5.58 -5.84
N ILE A 101 9.90 4.51 -6.57
CA ILE A 101 10.40 3.28 -5.96
C ILE A 101 11.67 3.53 -5.15
N LYS A 102 12.62 4.29 -5.70
CA LYS A 102 13.86 4.66 -4.98
C LYS A 102 13.56 5.43 -3.69
N LEU A 103 12.71 6.44 -3.76
CA LEU A 103 12.27 7.21 -2.60
C LEU A 103 11.62 6.33 -1.51
N LEU A 104 10.78 5.38 -1.93
CA LEU A 104 10.10 4.44 -1.03
C LEU A 104 11.10 3.54 -0.30
N VAL A 105 12.07 2.97 -1.02
CA VAL A 105 13.16 2.15 -0.45
C VAL A 105 13.97 2.97 0.56
N GLU A 106 14.46 4.15 0.18
CA GLU A 106 15.25 5.01 1.07
C GLU A 106 14.45 5.45 2.31
N SER A 107 13.15 5.71 2.14
CA SER A 107 12.28 6.08 3.27
C SER A 107 12.04 4.91 4.22
N PHE A 108 11.90 3.69 3.70
CA PHE A 108 11.76 2.48 4.49
C PHE A 108 13.01 2.21 5.33
N GLU A 109 14.19 2.24 4.69
CA GLU A 109 15.49 2.08 5.35
C GLU A 109 15.67 3.09 6.48
N LYS A 110 15.44 4.39 6.19
CA LYS A 110 15.58 5.46 7.19
C LYS A 110 14.57 5.34 8.34
N THR A 111 13.32 4.98 8.04
CA THR A 111 12.26 4.94 9.06
C THR A 111 12.47 3.80 10.04
N TYR A 112 12.96 2.65 9.57
CA TYR A 112 13.17 1.48 10.42
C TYR A 112 14.62 1.26 10.85
N ASN A 113 15.52 2.15 10.42
CA ASN A 113 16.96 2.03 10.65
C ASN A 113 17.51 0.67 10.21
N VAL A 114 17.20 0.30 8.96
CA VAL A 114 17.61 -0.96 8.34
C VAL A 114 18.24 -0.70 6.99
N LYS A 115 19.01 -1.67 6.48
CA LYS A 115 19.50 -1.69 5.09
C LYS A 115 18.78 -2.80 4.33
N LEU A 116 18.13 -2.44 3.24
CA LEU A 116 17.45 -3.40 2.37
C LEU A 116 18.46 -4.03 1.41
N ILE A 117 18.52 -5.35 1.42
CA ILE A 117 19.35 -6.13 0.49
C ILE A 117 18.42 -6.73 -0.55
N LYS A 118 18.73 -6.50 -1.82
CA LYS A 118 17.97 -7.11 -2.92
C LYS A 118 18.21 -8.62 -2.91
N GLY A 119 17.16 -9.36 -2.57
CA GLY A 119 17.14 -10.83 -2.66
C GLY A 119 16.49 -11.34 -3.93
N GLU A 120 16.65 -12.63 -4.18
CA GLU A 120 15.89 -13.39 -5.17
C GLU A 120 15.02 -14.43 -4.47
N PHE A 121 13.99 -14.92 -5.17
CA PHE A 121 13.19 -16.02 -4.65
C PHE A 121 14.03 -17.28 -4.54
N THR A 122 14.01 -17.88 -3.35
CA THR A 122 14.56 -19.21 -3.07
C THR A 122 13.83 -20.28 -3.87
N ASN A 123 14.43 -21.46 -4.01
CA ASN A 123 13.79 -22.61 -4.67
C ASN A 123 12.46 -23.00 -4.00
N TYR A 124 12.40 -22.89 -2.67
CA TYR A 124 11.18 -23.11 -1.90
C TYR A 124 10.09 -22.09 -2.26
N GLU A 125 10.40 -20.80 -2.25
CA GLU A 125 9.44 -19.75 -2.59
C GLU A 125 8.94 -19.86 -4.03
N ARG A 126 9.81 -20.22 -4.97
CA ARG A 126 9.42 -20.44 -6.39
C ARG A 126 8.42 -21.59 -6.53
N LYS A 127 8.67 -22.71 -5.85
CA LYS A 127 7.71 -23.84 -5.81
C LYS A 127 6.38 -23.40 -5.20
N LEU A 128 6.42 -22.72 -4.06
CA LEU A 128 5.23 -22.23 -3.36
C LEU A 128 4.43 -21.22 -4.20
N ILE A 129 5.10 -20.30 -4.93
CA ILE A 129 4.45 -19.36 -5.85
C ILE A 129 3.67 -20.12 -6.94
N ASN A 130 4.26 -21.16 -7.52
CA ASN A 130 3.62 -21.96 -8.57
C ASN A 130 2.41 -22.73 -8.03
N GLU A 131 2.50 -23.27 -6.82
CA GLU A 131 1.37 -23.95 -6.16
C GLU A 131 0.25 -22.97 -5.81
N LEU A 132 0.58 -21.84 -5.18
CA LEU A 132 -0.39 -20.82 -4.79
C LEU A 132 -1.04 -20.15 -5.99
N ARG A 133 -0.37 -20.07 -7.14
CA ARG A 133 -0.98 -19.57 -8.38
C ARG A 133 -2.25 -20.34 -8.72
N LYS A 134 -2.23 -21.67 -8.58
CA LYS A 134 -3.41 -22.53 -8.84
C LYS A 134 -4.61 -22.13 -7.99
N LYS A 135 -4.37 -21.71 -6.75
CA LYS A 135 -5.41 -21.21 -5.84
C LYS A 135 -5.88 -19.81 -6.21
N TYR A 136 -4.96 -18.87 -6.38
CA TYR A 136 -5.31 -17.46 -6.61
C TYR A 136 -5.90 -17.18 -8.00
N SER A 137 -5.74 -18.10 -8.97
CA SER A 137 -6.43 -18.07 -10.26
C SER A 137 -7.74 -18.86 -10.29
N ASN A 138 -8.11 -19.57 -9.22
CA ASN A 138 -9.28 -20.44 -9.20
C ASN A 138 -10.58 -19.62 -8.96
N PRO A 139 -11.59 -19.70 -9.84
CA PRO A 139 -12.87 -19.03 -9.63
C PRO A 139 -13.55 -19.38 -8.31
N LYS A 140 -13.47 -20.64 -7.84
CA LYS A 140 -14.03 -21.06 -6.55
C LYS A 140 -13.38 -20.31 -5.37
N TRP A 141 -12.12 -19.90 -5.53
CA TRP A 141 -11.43 -19.07 -4.55
C TRP A 141 -11.80 -17.60 -4.71
N ILE A 142 -11.76 -17.07 -5.95
CA ILE A 142 -12.02 -15.66 -6.27
C ILE A 142 -13.43 -15.21 -5.89
N TYR A 143 -14.43 -16.06 -6.14
CA TYR A 143 -15.85 -15.76 -5.86
C TYR A 143 -16.33 -16.26 -4.50
N LYS A 144 -15.43 -16.79 -3.67
CA LYS A 144 -15.76 -17.18 -2.30
C LYS A 144 -16.09 -15.91 -1.51
N ARG A 145 -17.35 -15.80 -1.06
CA ARG A 145 -17.81 -14.74 -0.15
C ARG A 145 -17.62 -15.16 1.29
#